data_AF-A0A034UY78-F1
#
_entry.id   AF-A0A034UY78-F1
#
_cell.length_a   1.000
_cell.length_b   1.000
_cell.length_c   1.000
_cell.angle_alpha   90.00
_cell.angle_beta   90.00
_cell.angle_gamma   90.00
#
_symmetry.space_group_name_H-M   'P 1'
#
loop_
_entity.id
_entity.type
_entity.pdbx_description
1 polymer ?
#
loop_
_entity_poly.entity_id
_entity_poly.type
_entity_poly.pdbx_seq_one_letter_code
_entity_poly.pdbx_strand_id
1 'polypeptide(L)'
;LSKCVQGILQASNTHYNQEIQILRLFFHETTRVFHDRLINDEDKGIFNNIMHEVCLKHFNREVLKKDEPPILFGDFMIFGKPKNERIYEEIGDHKKLESILNDYIEDYNSMTGKSMRLILFQDALEHTVRLARLLRSDRGYGLLVG
;
A
#
# COMPACT_ATOMS: atom_id res chain seq x y z
N LEU A 1 -3.16 -1.43 16.96
CA LEU A 1 -3.93 -2.66 16.63
C LEU A 1 -5.21 -2.40 15.86
N SER A 2 -6.16 -1.59 16.37
CA SER A 2 -7.43 -1.30 15.68
C SER A 2 -7.26 -0.84 14.23
N LYS A 3 -6.27 0.03 13.94
CA LYS A 3 -5.95 0.46 12.56
C LYS A 3 -5.49 -0.68 11.64
N CYS A 4 -4.76 -1.67 12.15
CA CYS A 4 -4.35 -2.85 11.35
C CYS A 4 -5.59 -3.67 10.98
N VAL A 5 -6.47 -3.91 11.95
CA VAL A 5 -7.72 -4.66 11.73
C VAL A 5 -8.62 -3.94 10.75
N GLN A 6 -8.77 -2.61 10.89
CA GLN A 6 -9.54 -1.80 9.93
C GLN A 6 -8.98 -1.88 8.52
N GLY A 7 -7.66 -1.90 8.35
CA GLY A 7 -7.02 -2.09 7.04
C GLY A 7 -7.34 -3.46 6.43
N ILE A 8 -7.25 -4.53 7.22
CA ILE A 8 -7.58 -5.89 6.78
C ILE A 8 -9.05 -6.02 6.39
N LEU A 9 -9.95 -5.34 7.10
CA LEU A 9 -11.39 -5.33 6.80
C LEU A 9 -11.73 -4.62 5.47
N GLN A 10 -10.77 -3.96 4.82
CA GLN A 10 -10.97 -3.44 3.46
C GLN A 10 -10.91 -4.52 2.38
N ALA A 11 -10.43 -5.72 2.71
CA ALA A 11 -10.45 -6.87 1.82
C ALA A 11 -11.89 -7.33 1.56
N SER A 12 -12.21 -7.59 0.29
CA SER A 12 -13.48 -8.18 -0.11
C SER A 12 -13.33 -9.70 -0.27
N ASN A 13 -14.19 -10.48 0.39
CA ASN A 13 -14.20 -11.95 0.28
C ASN A 13 -14.35 -12.46 -1.17
N THR A 14 -14.87 -11.64 -2.08
CA THR A 14 -15.01 -12.01 -3.50
C THR A 14 -13.66 -12.05 -4.22
N HIS A 15 -12.68 -11.28 -3.76
CA HIS A 15 -11.39 -11.08 -4.43
C HIS A 15 -10.22 -11.76 -3.70
N TYR A 16 -10.35 -12.00 -2.39
CA TYR A 16 -9.34 -12.66 -1.56
C TYR A 16 -9.73 -14.12 -1.35
N ASN A 17 -9.32 -14.98 -2.29
CA ASN A 17 -9.68 -16.40 -2.31
C ASN A 17 -8.58 -17.31 -1.74
N GLN A 18 -7.38 -16.78 -1.51
CA GLN A 18 -6.25 -17.54 -0.99
C GLN A 18 -5.79 -17.00 0.36
N GLU A 19 -5.46 -17.92 1.28
CA GLU A 19 -4.89 -17.58 2.58
C GLU A 19 -3.65 -16.69 2.45
N ILE A 20 -2.78 -16.94 1.46
CA ILE A 20 -1.56 -16.17 1.26
C ILE A 20 -1.83 -14.69 0.96
N GLN A 21 -2.93 -14.37 0.27
CA GLN A 21 -3.31 -12.98 -0.02
C GLN A 21 -3.70 -12.23 1.25
N ILE A 22 -4.40 -12.90 2.16
CA ILE A 22 -4.79 -12.34 3.46
C ILE A 22 -3.56 -12.15 4.34
N LEU A 23 -2.61 -13.10 4.32
CA LEU A 23 -1.34 -12.97 5.04
C LEU A 23 -0.48 -11.82 4.50
N ARG A 24 -0.37 -11.67 3.18
CA ARG A 24 0.34 -10.54 2.54
C ARG A 24 -0.31 -9.20 2.89
N LEU A 25 -1.64 -9.15 2.91
CA LEU A 25 -2.39 -7.97 3.37
C LEU A 25 -2.13 -7.67 4.85
N PHE A 26 -2.18 -8.68 5.72
CA PHE A 26 -1.86 -8.53 7.14
C PHE A 26 -0.45 -7.97 7.35
N PHE A 27 0.54 -8.50 6.62
CA PHE A 27 1.92 -8.03 6.66
C PHE A 27 2.00 -6.56 6.22
N HIS A 28 1.40 -6.23 5.07
CA HIS A 28 1.35 -4.86 4.56
C HIS A 28 0.73 -3.88 5.56
N GLU A 29 -0.45 -4.19 6.09
CA GLU A 29 -1.16 -3.30 7.03
C GLU A 29 -0.38 -3.10 8.33
N THR A 30 0.34 -4.12 8.79
CA THR A 30 1.18 -4.04 9.99
C THR A 30 2.41 -3.17 9.72
N THR A 31 3.08 -3.34 8.58
CA THR A 31 4.18 -2.46 8.14
C THR A 31 3.71 -1.01 8.06
N ARG A 32 2.56 -0.73 7.46
CA ARG A 32 2.04 0.65 7.33
C ARG A 32 1.62 1.30 8.65
N VAL A 33 1.37 0.53 9.71
CA VAL A 33 1.00 1.08 11.03
C VAL A 33 2.21 1.29 11.93
N PHE A 34 3.19 0.39 11.86
CA PHE A 34 4.34 0.39 12.76
C PHE A 34 5.64 0.79 12.07
N HIS A 35 5.99 0.14 10.96
CA HIS A 35 7.25 0.37 10.26
C HIS A 35 7.36 1.79 9.69
N ASP A 36 6.28 2.36 9.16
CA ASP A 36 6.27 3.74 8.63
C ASP A 36 6.50 4.81 9.73
N ARG A 37 6.47 4.45 11.01
CA ARG A 37 6.79 5.36 12.14
C ARG A 37 8.25 5.26 12.60
N LEU A 38 8.99 4.29 12.09
CA LEU A 38 10.38 4.06 12.46
C LEU A 38 11.29 4.93 11.61
N ILE A 39 12.21 5.62 12.28
CA ILE A 39 13.16 6.54 11.64
C ILE A 39 14.42 5.76 11.24
N ASN A 40 14.99 5.00 12.20
CA ASN A 40 16.25 4.29 12.02
C ASN A 40 16.07 3.01 11.18
N ASP A 41 17.03 2.75 10.31
CA ASP A 41 17.02 1.53 9.49
C ASP A 41 17.32 0.26 10.30
N GLU A 42 18.05 0.38 11.43
CA GLU A 42 18.21 -0.74 12.38
C GLU A 42 16.85 -1.18 12.95
N ASP A 43 16.05 -0.24 13.42
CA ASP A 43 14.71 -0.53 13.99
C ASP A 43 13.79 -1.15 12.94
N LYS A 44 13.86 -0.67 11.69
CA LYS A 44 13.14 -1.26 10.56
C LYS A 44 13.58 -2.70 10.29
N GLY A 45 14.88 -2.98 10.35
CA GLY A 45 15.43 -4.33 10.22
C GLY A 45 14.94 -5.27 11.33
N ILE A 46 14.93 -4.80 12.57
CA ILE A 46 14.40 -5.55 13.72
C ILE A 46 12.91 -5.85 13.54
N PHE A 47 12.13 -4.86 13.10
CA PHE A 47 10.70 -5.03 12.83
C PHE A 47 10.44 -6.12 11.78
N ASN A 48 11.21 -6.11 10.68
CA ASN A 48 11.08 -7.13 9.64
C ASN A 48 11.39 -8.54 10.16
N ASN A 49 12.41 -8.68 11.00
CA ASN A 49 12.74 -9.96 11.64
C ASN A 49 11.61 -10.43 12.57
N ILE A 50 11.08 -9.55 13.43
CA ILE A 50 9.96 -9.87 14.33
C ILE A 50 8.73 -10.32 13.53
N MET A 51 8.40 -9.61 12.45
CA MET A 51 7.27 -9.97 11.59
C MET A 51 7.47 -11.34 10.94
N HIS A 52 8.69 -11.65 10.50
CA HIS A 52 9.04 -12.97 9.94
C HIS A 52 8.89 -14.07 10.99
N GLU A 53 9.39 -13.88 12.21
CA GLU A 53 9.25 -14.83 13.31
C GLU A 53 7.79 -15.08 13.70
N VAL A 54 6.98 -14.01 13.78
CA VAL A 54 5.54 -14.12 14.07
C VAL A 54 4.83 -14.91 12.96
N CYS A 55 5.17 -14.65 11.69
CA CYS A 55 4.58 -15.36 10.57
C CYS A 55 4.92 -16.85 10.59
N LEU A 56 6.19 -17.19 10.84
CA LEU A 56 6.63 -18.57 10.99
C LEU A 56 5.98 -19.27 12.19
N LYS A 57 5.92 -18.61 13.34
CA LYS A 57 5.40 -19.22 14.58
C LYS A 57 3.90 -19.49 14.52
N HIS A 58 3.12 -18.57 13.94
CA HIS A 58 1.65 -18.67 13.95
C HIS A 58 1.07 -19.27 12.67
N PHE A 59 1.68 -19.02 11.51
CA PHE A 59 1.16 -19.47 10.22
C PHE A 59 2.03 -20.55 9.56
N ASN A 60 3.19 -20.87 10.13
CA ASN A 60 4.15 -21.85 9.61
C ASN A 60 4.48 -21.65 8.12
N ARG A 61 4.49 -20.38 7.68
CA ARG A 61 4.71 -19.97 6.29
C ARG A 61 5.52 -18.68 6.24
N GLU A 62 6.38 -18.59 5.22
CA GLU A 62 7.00 -17.33 4.83
C GLU A 62 6.03 -16.54 3.95
N VAL A 63 5.65 -15.36 4.44
CA VAL A 63 4.76 -14.43 3.73
C VAL A 63 5.55 -13.53 2.77
N LEU A 64 6.80 -13.21 3.14
CA LEU A 64 7.71 -12.38 2.37
C LEU A 64 9.10 -13.01 2.36
N LYS A 65 9.73 -13.11 1.18
CA LYS A 65 11.17 -13.39 1.10
C LYS A 65 11.96 -12.11 1.36
N LYS A 66 13.15 -12.24 1.96
CA LYS A 66 14.02 -11.09 2.27
C LYS A 66 14.37 -10.21 1.06
N ASP A 67 14.35 -10.78 -0.15
CA ASP A 67 14.69 -10.10 -1.40
C ASP A 67 13.46 -9.64 -2.22
N GLU A 68 12.23 -9.81 -1.70
CA GLU A 68 11.04 -9.32 -2.39
C GLU A 68 10.87 -7.79 -2.21
N PRO A 69 10.41 -7.08 -3.27
CA PRO A 69 10.08 -5.66 -3.16
C PRO A 69 8.95 -5.44 -2.14
N PRO A 70 8.84 -4.22 -1.58
CA PRO A 70 7.82 -3.91 -0.59
C PRO A 70 6.42 -4.18 -1.16
N ILE A 71 5.60 -4.92 -0.43
CA ILE A 71 4.22 -5.16 -0.86
C ILE A 71 3.48 -3.82 -0.87
N LEU A 72 2.88 -3.49 -2.00
CA LEU A 72 2.03 -2.33 -2.18
C LEU A 72 0.59 -2.81 -2.37
N PHE A 73 -0.35 -2.14 -1.72
CA PHE A 73 -1.77 -2.32 -1.96
C PHE A 73 -2.39 -0.99 -2.36
N GLY A 74 -3.33 -1.02 -3.29
CA GLY A 74 -4.06 0.15 -3.73
C GLY A 74 -5.38 -0.21 -4.38
N ASP A 75 -6.24 0.78 -4.54
CA ASP A 75 -7.61 0.64 -5.06
C ASP A 75 -7.88 1.46 -6.33
N PHE A 76 -6.84 2.14 -6.83
CA PHE A 76 -6.90 3.05 -7.98
C PHE A 76 -6.22 2.45 -9.22
N MET A 77 -5.99 1.14 -9.24
CA MET A 77 -5.38 0.43 -10.37
C MET A 77 -6.28 0.36 -11.61
N ILE A 78 -7.53 0.85 -11.51
CA ILE A 78 -8.45 0.96 -12.62
C ILE A 78 -8.92 2.41 -12.72
N PHE A 79 -8.47 3.09 -13.77
CA PHE A 79 -8.85 4.46 -14.08
C PHE A 79 -10.36 4.57 -14.31
N GLY A 80 -10.98 5.66 -13.83
CA GLY A 80 -12.40 5.94 -14.04
C GLY A 80 -13.41 5.15 -13.20
N LYS A 81 -12.99 4.20 -12.34
CA LYS A 81 -13.94 3.47 -11.49
C LYS A 81 -14.48 4.33 -10.33
N PRO A 82 -15.81 4.30 -10.08
CA PRO A 82 -16.42 4.98 -8.95
C PRO A 82 -15.89 4.40 -7.63
N LYS A 83 -15.79 5.24 -6.59
CA LYS A 83 -15.21 4.87 -5.28
C LYS A 83 -15.78 3.57 -4.70
N ASN A 84 -17.06 3.30 -4.94
CA ASN A 84 -17.78 2.15 -4.42
C ASN A 84 -17.42 0.82 -5.12
N GLU A 85 -16.82 0.88 -6.30
CA GLU A 85 -16.38 -0.28 -7.09
C GLU A 85 -14.86 -0.48 -7.08
N ARG A 86 -14.15 0.36 -6.31
CA ARG A 86 -12.69 0.27 -6.15
C ARG A 86 -12.34 -0.87 -5.22
N ILE A 87 -11.60 -1.84 -5.76
CA ILE A 87 -11.16 -3.03 -5.06
C ILE A 87 -9.76 -2.75 -4.54
N TYR A 88 -9.57 -2.90 -3.23
CA TYR A 88 -8.23 -2.85 -2.64
C TYR A 88 -7.52 -4.16 -3.00
N GLU A 89 -6.45 -4.07 -3.77
CA GLU A 89 -5.72 -5.22 -4.27
C GLU A 89 -4.21 -5.01 -4.20
N GLU A 90 -3.46 -6.11 -4.29
CA GLU A 90 -2.01 -6.07 -4.31
C GLU A 90 -1.51 -5.55 -5.66
N ILE A 91 -0.62 -4.56 -5.61
CA ILE A 91 0.04 -3.98 -6.78
C ILE A 91 1.35 -4.73 -6.99
N GLY A 92 1.35 -5.71 -7.90
CA GLY A 92 2.55 -6.45 -8.28
C GLY A 92 3.38 -5.79 -9.41
N ASP A 93 2.80 -4.85 -10.15
CA ASP A 93 3.44 -4.24 -11.32
C ASP A 93 3.63 -2.72 -11.14
N HIS A 94 4.87 -2.33 -10.86
CA HIS A 94 5.27 -0.92 -10.70
C HIS A 94 5.14 -0.11 -11.99
N LYS A 95 5.35 -0.71 -13.16
CA LYS A 95 5.22 0.00 -14.45
C LYS A 95 3.77 0.32 -14.74
N LYS A 96 2.87 -0.63 -14.43
CA LYS A 96 1.44 -0.41 -14.54
C LYS A 96 0.98 0.72 -13.59
N LEU A 97 1.49 0.72 -12.36
CA LEU A 97 1.22 1.79 -11.38
C LEU A 97 1.68 3.16 -11.90
N GLU A 98 2.88 3.24 -12.46
CA GLU A 98 3.43 4.47 -13.05
C GLU A 98 2.57 4.98 -14.21
N SER A 99 2.19 4.10 -15.14
CA SER A 99 1.31 4.46 -16.26
C SER A 99 -0.01 5.07 -15.78
N ILE A 100 -0.67 4.42 -14.81
CA ILE A 100 -1.96 4.87 -14.28
C ILE A 100 -1.83 6.22 -13.57
N LEU A 101 -0.76 6.42 -12.81
CA LEU A 101 -0.54 7.71 -12.15
C LEU A 101 -0.23 8.83 -13.14
N ASN A 102 0.45 8.54 -14.24
CA ASN A 102 0.62 9.50 -15.34
C ASN A 102 -0.71 9.87 -15.98
N ASP A 103 -1.60 8.89 -16.23
CA ASP A 103 -2.95 9.16 -16.75
C ASP A 103 -3.74 10.09 -15.80
N TYR A 104 -3.63 9.89 -14.48
CA TYR A 104 -4.23 10.79 -13.49
C TYR A 104 -3.64 12.20 -13.49
N ILE A 105 -2.33 12.34 -13.72
CA ILE A 105 -1.67 13.65 -13.82
C ILE A 105 -2.12 14.38 -15.09
N GLU A 106 -2.24 13.68 -16.21
CA GLU A 106 -2.73 14.24 -17.47
C GLU A 106 -4.19 14.70 -17.38
N ASP A 107 -5.05 13.89 -16.76
CA ASP A 107 -6.45 14.25 -16.49
C ASP A 107 -6.53 15.50 -15.59
N TYR A 108 -5.77 15.54 -14.51
CA TYR A 108 -5.70 16.70 -13.62
C TYR A 108 -5.23 17.98 -14.33
N ASN A 109 -4.19 17.86 -15.17
CA ASN A 109 -3.66 18.96 -15.97
C ASN A 109 -4.68 19.48 -16.98
N SER A 110 -5.45 18.58 -17.59
CA SER A 110 -6.52 18.90 -18.54
C SER A 110 -7.69 19.61 -17.86
N MET A 111 -8.10 19.16 -16.67
CA MET A 111 -9.21 19.76 -15.92
C MET A 111 -8.88 21.14 -15.33
N THR A 112 -7.67 21.30 -14.80
CA THR A 112 -7.29 22.50 -14.01
C THR A 112 -6.69 23.60 -14.89
N GLY A 113 -6.28 23.28 -16.12
CA GLY A 113 -5.55 24.20 -17.00
C GLY A 113 -4.17 24.61 -16.49
N LYS A 114 -3.70 24.00 -15.40
CA LYS A 114 -2.36 24.18 -14.83
C LYS A 114 -1.53 22.94 -15.15
N SER A 115 -0.39 23.14 -15.81
CA SER A 115 0.54 22.06 -16.10
C SER A 115 1.37 21.74 -14.86
N MET A 116 1.03 20.68 -14.14
CA MET A 116 1.86 20.08 -13.12
C MET A 116 2.75 19.02 -13.79
N ARG A 117 4.07 19.22 -13.75
CA ARG A 117 5.05 18.26 -14.26
C ARG A 117 5.69 17.52 -13.10
N LEU A 118 5.08 16.41 -12.70
CA LEU A 118 5.66 15.49 -11.72
C LEU A 118 6.43 14.42 -12.47
N ILE A 119 7.62 14.08 -11.97
CA ILE A 119 8.37 12.90 -12.41
C ILE A 119 8.21 11.85 -11.32
N LEU A 120 7.60 10.72 -11.67
CA LEU A 120 7.29 9.64 -10.73
C LEU A 120 8.45 8.64 -10.70
N PHE A 121 9.38 8.83 -9.77
CA PHE A 121 10.37 7.81 -9.44
C PHE A 121 9.80 6.77 -8.46
N GLN A 122 10.49 5.64 -8.27
CA GLN A 122 10.02 4.54 -7.43
C GLN A 122 9.58 4.98 -6.03
N ASP A 123 10.36 5.81 -5.34
CA ASP A 123 10.00 6.34 -4.04
C ASP A 123 8.72 7.20 -4.09
N ALA A 124 8.56 8.02 -5.14
CA ALA A 124 7.37 8.84 -5.33
C ALA A 124 6.11 7.99 -5.57
N LEU A 125 6.23 6.87 -6.30
CA LEU A 125 5.15 5.91 -6.47
C LEU A 125 4.74 5.32 -5.12
N GLU A 126 5.72 4.86 -4.32
CA GLU A 126 5.46 4.31 -3.00
C GLU A 126 4.81 5.31 -2.06
N HIS A 127 5.31 6.55 -2.02
CA HIS A 127 4.73 7.62 -1.22
C HIS A 127 3.30 7.94 -1.65
N THR A 128 3.02 7.94 -2.96
CA THR A 128 1.68 8.18 -3.49
C THR A 128 0.71 7.07 -3.08
N VAL A 129 1.14 5.80 -3.14
CA VAL A 129 0.34 4.66 -2.65
C VAL A 129 0.06 4.78 -1.15
N ARG A 130 1.07 5.15 -0.34
CA ARG A 130 0.91 5.38 1.10
C ARG A 130 -0.11 6.48 1.39
N LEU A 131 -0.05 7.59 0.64
CA LEU A 131 -1.00 8.69 0.73
C LEU A 131 -2.42 8.27 0.33
N ALA A 132 -2.58 7.54 -0.78
CA ALA A 132 -3.88 7.05 -1.22
C ALA A 132 -4.54 6.17 -0.16
N ARG A 133 -3.79 5.26 0.47
CA ARG A 133 -4.25 4.42 1.58
C ARG A 133 -4.65 5.23 2.82
N LEU A 134 -3.90 6.28 3.14
CA LEU A 134 -4.23 7.19 4.25
C LEU A 134 -5.54 7.94 3.98
N LEU A 135 -5.70 8.52 2.79
CA LEU A 135 -6.89 9.30 2.39
C LEU A 135 -8.15 8.44 2.26
N ARG A 136 -8.00 7.15 1.95
CA ARG A 136 -9.10 6.20 1.90
C ARG A 136 -9.65 5.83 3.29
N SER A 137 -8.79 5.87 4.31
CA SER A 137 -9.18 5.46 5.66
C SER A 137 -10.20 6.42 6.26
N ASP A 138 -11.34 5.90 6.71
CA ASP A 138 -12.36 6.73 7.38
C ASP A 138 -11.77 7.38 8.63
N ARG A 139 -11.88 8.71 8.72
CA ARG A 139 -11.26 9.53 9.78
C ARG A 139 -9.74 9.37 9.87
N GLY A 140 -9.09 9.00 8.76
CA GLY A 140 -7.64 9.00 8.63
C GLY A 140 -7.07 10.41 8.64
N TYR A 141 -6.08 10.64 9.50
CA TYR A 141 -5.25 11.84 9.48
C TYR A 141 -3.79 11.40 9.46
N GLY A 142 -2.96 12.15 8.74
CA GLY A 142 -1.52 11.93 8.70
C GLY A 142 -0.77 13.24 8.70
N LEU A 143 0.39 13.22 9.35
CA LEU A 143 1.36 14.30 9.30
C LEU A 143 2.43 13.89 8.30
N LEU A 144 2.65 14.73 7.29
CA LEU A 144 3.73 14.54 6.32
C LEU A 144 4.95 15.28 6.85
N VAL A 145 5.97 14.51 7.21
CA VAL A 145 7.27 15.01 7.63
C VAL A 145 8.24 14.70 6.50
N GLY A 146 8.91 15.74 5.99
CA GLY A 146 9.87 15.68 4.89
C GLY A 146 10.96 16.71 5.10
#